data_AF-A0A0J8TNT4-F1
#
_entry.id   AF-A0A0J8TNT4-F1
#
_cell.length_a   1.000
_cell.length_b   1.000
_cell.length_c   1.000
_cell.angle_alpha   90.00
_cell.angle_beta   90.00
_cell.angle_gamma   90.00
#
_symmetry.space_group_name_H-M   'P 1'
#
loop_
_entity.id
_entity.type
_entity.pdbx_description
1 polymer ?
#
loop_
_entity_poly.entity_id
_entity_poly.type
_entity_poly.pdbx_seq_one_letter_code
_entity_poly.pdbx_strand_id
1 'polypeptide(L)'
;MSWGSAVDIWNLAGLIWDLFEGEHLFKDIFDAEGRHDPFKHLALMVALIGPPPREFVRRSETTTQCFNSSGAWIAHADAMIPSISLEGLERRLSGQEKATFIQFMRSMLKWLPEERSTAKQLLGDSWLL
;
A
#
# COMPACT_ATOMS: atom_id res chain seq x y z
N MET A 1 2.65 -8.51 -15.09
CA MET A 1 2.53 -9.46 -13.95
C MET A 1 1.16 -10.14 -13.98
N SER A 2 1.07 -11.44 -13.68
CA SER A 2 -0.21 -12.15 -13.60
C SER A 2 -0.91 -11.88 -12.28
N TRP A 3 -2.24 -11.72 -12.32
CA TRP A 3 -3.07 -11.61 -11.13
C TRP A 3 -3.19 -12.97 -10.44
N GLY A 4 -3.30 -12.96 -9.11
CA GLY A 4 -3.47 -14.15 -8.26
C GLY A 4 -4.02 -13.76 -6.89
N SER A 5 -4.17 -14.73 -5.98
CA SER A 5 -4.81 -14.51 -4.67
C SER A 5 -4.15 -13.44 -3.79
N ALA A 6 -2.88 -13.13 -4.03
CA ALA A 6 -2.17 -12.03 -3.37
C ALA A 6 -2.81 -10.65 -3.61
N VAL A 7 -3.63 -10.51 -4.66
CA VAL A 7 -4.44 -9.30 -4.90
C VAL A 7 -5.53 -9.17 -3.86
N ASP A 8 -6.19 -10.27 -3.51
CA ASP A 8 -7.25 -10.27 -2.50
C ASP A 8 -6.69 -9.91 -1.12
N ILE A 9 -5.44 -10.30 -0.84
CA ILE A 9 -4.71 -9.90 0.37
C ILE A 9 -4.48 -8.39 0.43
N TRP A 10 -4.15 -7.76 -0.70
CA TRP A 10 -4.02 -6.30 -0.77
C TRP A 10 -5.35 -5.61 -0.53
N ASN A 11 -6.42 -6.10 -1.16
CA ASN A 11 -7.76 -5.57 -0.97
C ASN A 11 -8.25 -5.75 0.48
N LEU A 12 -7.92 -6.89 1.10
CA LEU A 12 -8.22 -7.16 2.50
C LEU A 12 -7.56 -6.13 3.43
N ALA A 13 -6.31 -5.74 3.17
CA ALA A 13 -5.65 -4.69 3.94
C ALA A 13 -6.43 -3.36 3.86
N GLY A 14 -6.84 -2.95 2.66
CA GLY A 14 -7.70 -1.78 2.49
C GLY A 14 -9.00 -1.90 3.28
N LEU A 15 -9.70 -3.03 3.17
CA LEU A 15 -10.96 -3.27 3.89
C LEU A 15 -10.79 -3.22 5.41
N ILE A 16 -9.75 -3.85 5.96
CA ILE A 16 -9.45 -3.83 7.40
C ILE A 16 -9.23 -2.39 7.85
N TRP A 17 -8.43 -1.62 7.10
CA TRP A 17 -8.19 -0.22 7.41
C TRP A 17 -9.47 0.60 7.38
N ASP A 18 -10.30 0.45 6.36
CA ASP A 18 -11.54 1.21 6.20
C ASP A 18 -12.53 0.93 7.33
N LEU A 19 -12.68 -0.33 7.72
CA LEU A 19 -13.51 -0.74 8.86
C LEU A 19 -12.94 -0.21 10.19
N PHE A 20 -11.62 -0.27 10.32
CA PHE A 20 -10.96 0.05 11.56
C PHE A 20 -10.81 1.54 11.78
N GLU A 21 -10.44 2.34 10.78
CA GLU A 21 -10.27 3.80 10.89
C GLU A 21 -11.53 4.57 10.52
N GLY A 22 -12.43 4.00 9.73
CA GLY A 22 -13.64 4.66 9.23
C GLY A 22 -13.40 5.52 7.99
N GLU A 23 -12.24 5.39 7.36
CA GLU A 23 -11.85 6.15 6.17
C GLU A 23 -10.86 5.36 5.31
N HIS A 24 -10.86 5.62 3.99
CA HIS A 24 -10.05 4.86 3.04
C HIS A 24 -8.55 4.95 3.33
N LEU A 25 -7.81 3.84 3.21
CA LEU A 25 -6.34 3.88 3.30
C LEU A 25 -5.71 4.73 2.19
N PHE A 26 -6.18 4.54 0.95
CA PHE A 26 -5.74 5.29 -0.23
C PHE A 26 -6.79 6.33 -0.61
N LYS A 27 -6.71 7.52 0.01
CA LYS A 27 -7.64 8.64 -0.22
C LYS A 27 -7.25 9.46 -1.44
N ASP A 28 -8.20 10.22 -1.97
CA ASP A 28 -7.95 11.24 -3.00
C ASP A 28 -7.28 10.71 -4.28
N ILE A 29 -7.47 9.42 -4.58
CA ILE A 29 -6.96 8.74 -5.79
C ILE A 29 -7.87 8.91 -7.01
N PHE A 30 -8.82 9.85 -6.96
CA PHE A 30 -9.72 10.16 -8.06
C PHE A 30 -9.52 11.60 -8.53
N ASP A 31 -9.71 11.83 -9.83
CA ASP A 31 -9.73 13.17 -10.41
C ASP A 31 -11.09 13.86 -10.21
N ALA A 32 -11.21 15.11 -10.67
CA ALA A 32 -12.43 15.91 -10.50
C ALA A 32 -13.64 15.31 -11.22
N GLU A 33 -13.41 14.43 -12.21
CA GLU A 33 -14.44 13.72 -12.95
C GLU A 33 -14.71 12.31 -12.38
N GLY A 34 -14.07 11.96 -11.24
CA GLY A 34 -14.26 10.70 -10.55
C GLY A 34 -13.53 9.51 -11.19
N ARG A 35 -12.61 9.74 -12.13
CA ARG A 35 -11.77 8.67 -12.71
C ARG A 35 -10.58 8.42 -11.79
N HIS A 36 -10.16 7.16 -11.74
CA HIS A 36 -8.98 6.76 -10.98
C HIS A 36 -7.72 7.44 -11.53
N ASP A 37 -6.93 8.04 -10.65
CA ASP A 37 -5.63 8.66 -10.93
C ASP A 37 -4.50 7.72 -10.46
N PRO A 38 -3.81 7.03 -11.40
CA PRO A 38 -2.76 6.09 -11.05
C PRO A 38 -1.53 6.75 -10.41
N PHE A 39 -1.22 8.00 -10.75
CA PHE A 39 -0.06 8.71 -10.21
C PHE A 39 -0.26 9.02 -8.73
N LYS A 40 -1.44 9.54 -8.37
CA LYS A 40 -1.79 9.77 -6.96
C LYS A 40 -1.78 8.48 -6.15
N HIS A 41 -2.36 7.40 -6.70
CA HIS A 41 -2.39 6.11 -6.00
C HIS A 41 -0.98 5.56 -5.78
N LEU A 42 -0.12 5.56 -6.80
CA LEU A 42 1.26 5.10 -6.65
C LEU A 42 2.08 6.00 -5.70
N ALA A 43 1.88 7.32 -5.72
CA ALA A 43 2.53 8.24 -4.79
C ALA A 43 2.15 7.92 -3.33
N LEU A 44 0.89 7.60 -3.06
CA LEU A 44 0.43 7.15 -1.74
C LEU A 44 1.00 5.80 -1.34
N MET A 45 1.08 4.84 -2.27
CA MET A 45 1.77 3.57 -2.01
C MET A 45 3.22 3.83 -1.59
N VAL A 46 3.96 4.68 -2.32
CA VAL A 46 5.34 5.03 -1.96
C VAL A 46 5.43 5.67 -0.58
N ALA A 47 4.51 6.58 -0.24
CA ALA A 47 4.48 7.20 1.08
C ALA A 47 4.26 6.18 2.21
N LEU A 48 3.32 5.24 2.02
CA LEU A 48 2.89 4.34 3.09
C LEU A 48 3.74 3.08 3.24
N ILE A 49 4.27 2.55 2.13
CA ILE A 49 5.02 1.27 2.11
C ILE A 49 6.45 1.42 1.59
N GLY A 50 6.90 2.63 1.32
CA GLY A 50 8.24 2.92 0.81
C GLY A 50 8.38 2.71 -0.71
N PRO A 51 9.56 3.01 -1.28
CA PRO A 51 9.79 2.86 -2.72
C PRO A 51 9.71 1.40 -3.16
N PRO A 52 9.28 1.14 -4.41
CA PRO A 52 9.21 -0.22 -4.93
C PRO A 52 10.61 -0.84 -5.10
N PRO A 53 10.74 -2.17 -4.94
CA PRO A 53 11.96 -2.86 -5.32
C PRO A 53 12.16 -2.77 -6.84
N ARG A 54 13.42 -2.79 -7.29
CA ARG A 54 13.77 -2.75 -8.73
C ARG A 54 13.08 -3.84 -9.54
N GLU A 55 12.87 -4.99 -8.93
CA GLU A 55 12.19 -6.11 -9.55
C GLU A 55 10.74 -5.78 -9.94
N PHE A 56 10.03 -5.03 -9.09
CA PHE A 56 8.68 -4.59 -9.37
C PHE A 56 8.66 -3.64 -10.58
N VAL A 57 9.57 -2.66 -10.62
CA VAL A 57 9.69 -1.70 -11.73
C VAL A 57 10.02 -2.40 -13.05
N ARG A 58 10.90 -3.41 -13.02
CA ARG A 58 11.30 -4.18 -14.21
C ARG A 58 10.16 -5.03 -14.79
N ARG A 59 9.29 -5.57 -13.94
CA ARG A 59 8.17 -6.44 -14.33
C ARG A 59 6.94 -5.68 -14.84
N SER A 60 6.90 -4.36 -14.65
CA SER A 60 5.73 -3.55 -14.89
C SER A 60 5.93 -2.65 -16.11
N GLU A 61 5.03 -2.79 -17.07
CA GLU A 61 5.09 -2.09 -18.35
C GLU A 61 4.72 -0.60 -18.21
N THR A 62 3.96 -0.24 -17.18
CA THR A 62 3.34 1.08 -17.03
C THR A 62 4.00 1.96 -15.97
N THR A 63 4.83 1.38 -15.10
CA THR A 63 5.45 2.11 -13.97
C THR A 63 6.66 2.94 -14.36
N THR A 64 7.16 2.81 -15.59
CA THR A 64 8.28 3.61 -16.12
C THR A 64 7.97 5.10 -16.21
N GLN A 65 6.69 5.48 -16.21
CA GLN A 65 6.24 6.87 -16.13
C GLN A 65 6.38 7.44 -14.71
N CYS A 66 6.35 6.57 -13.68
CA CYS A 66 6.39 6.96 -12.27
C CYS A 66 7.77 6.77 -11.62
N PHE A 67 8.54 5.79 -12.08
CA PHE A 67 9.82 5.39 -11.49
C PHE A 67 10.92 5.28 -12.52
N ASN A 68 12.13 5.69 -12.14
CA ASN A 68 13.32 5.38 -12.92
C ASN A 68 13.80 3.93 -12.70
N SER A 69 14.85 3.52 -13.40
CA SER A 69 15.41 2.15 -13.30
C SER A 69 15.95 1.77 -11.92
N SER A 70 16.22 2.73 -11.03
CA SER A 70 16.65 2.44 -9.65
C SER A 70 15.48 2.29 -8.67
N GLY A 71 14.24 2.60 -9.09
CA GLY A 71 13.05 2.59 -8.26
C GLY A 71 12.73 3.94 -7.61
N ALA A 72 13.46 5.01 -7.96
CA ALA A 72 13.18 6.34 -7.46
C ALA A 72 12.02 6.98 -8.22
N TRP A 73 11.18 7.73 -7.50
CA TRP A 73 10.05 8.47 -8.07
C TRP A 73 10.53 9.57 -9.03
N ILE A 74 9.85 9.71 -10.17
CA ILE A 74 10.15 10.72 -11.19
C ILE A 74 8.92 11.52 -11.65
N ALA A 75 7.70 11.04 -11.37
CA ALA A 75 6.44 11.71 -11.75
C ALA A 75 6.07 12.88 -10.83
N HIS A 76 7.04 13.73 -10.48
CA HIS A 76 6.81 14.88 -9.59
C HIS A 76 5.85 15.92 -10.18
N ALA A 77 5.76 15.99 -11.52
CA ALA A 77 4.84 16.90 -12.20
C ALA A 77 3.38 16.42 -12.11
N ASP A 78 3.16 15.10 -12.04
CA ASP A 78 1.83 14.48 -12.00
C ASP A 78 1.33 14.30 -10.56
N ALA A 79 2.20 13.83 -9.65
CA ALA A 79 1.86 13.68 -8.24
C ALA A 79 3.08 13.82 -7.32
N MET A 80 2.88 14.54 -6.22
CA MET A 80 3.84 14.62 -5.12
C MET A 80 3.63 13.45 -4.16
N ILE A 81 4.71 12.85 -3.67
CA ILE A 81 4.64 11.87 -2.58
C ILE A 81 4.29 12.62 -1.30
N PRO A 82 3.13 12.32 -0.67
CA PRO A 82 2.75 12.99 0.57
C PRO A 82 3.64 12.53 1.73
N SER A 83 3.89 13.43 2.68
CA SER A 83 4.64 13.12 3.90
C SER A 83 3.72 12.51 4.96
N ILE A 84 3.33 11.25 4.74
CA ILE A 84 2.45 10.47 5.63
C ILE A 84 3.07 9.11 5.94
N SER A 85 2.58 8.45 6.98
CA SER A 85 2.94 7.08 7.33
C SER A 85 1.74 6.32 7.88
N LEU A 86 1.77 4.99 7.83
CA LEU A 86 0.73 4.17 8.46
C LEU A 86 0.62 4.50 9.96
N GLU A 87 1.75 4.66 10.66
CA GLU A 87 1.76 5.00 12.08
C GLU A 87 1.11 6.37 12.37
N GLY A 88 1.27 7.35 11.48
CA GLY A 88 0.68 8.68 11.65
C GLY A 88 -0.79 8.75 11.25
N LEU A 89 -1.23 7.87 10.34
CA LEU A 89 -2.63 7.79 9.91
C LEU A 89 -3.49 6.95 10.85
N GLU A 90 -2.92 5.93 11.49
CA GLU A 90 -3.63 5.12 12.49
C GLU A 90 -3.88 5.99 13.73
N ARG A 91 -5.13 6.08 14.21
CA ARG A 91 -5.51 6.98 15.31
C ARG A 91 -6.23 6.30 16.46
N ARG A 92 -6.59 5.03 16.33
CA ARG A 92 -7.45 4.34 17.30
C ARG A 92 -6.65 3.56 18.34
N LEU A 93 -5.46 3.10 18.00
CA LEU A 93 -4.59 2.28 18.82
C LEU A 93 -3.41 3.09 19.36
N SER A 94 -2.78 2.55 20.39
CA SER A 94 -1.56 3.14 20.96
C SER A 94 -0.62 2.06 21.48
N GLY A 95 0.63 2.44 21.73
CA GLY A 95 1.63 1.55 22.30
C GLY A 95 1.86 0.28 21.48
N GLN A 96 1.89 -0.86 22.16
CA GLN A 96 2.22 -2.16 21.55
C GLN A 96 1.14 -2.65 20.58
N GLU A 97 -0.13 -2.40 20.88
CA GLU A 97 -1.26 -2.84 20.04
C GLU A 97 -1.23 -2.16 18.66
N LYS A 98 -0.90 -0.87 18.64
CA LYS A 98 -0.66 -0.14 17.39
C LYS A 98 0.51 -0.74 16.61
N ALA A 99 1.61 -1.04 17.30
CA ALA A 99 2.80 -1.58 16.64
C ALA A 99 2.52 -2.94 15.97
N THR A 100 1.79 -3.83 16.65
CA THR A 100 1.43 -5.15 16.09
C THR A 100 0.41 -5.01 14.95
N PHE A 101 -0.58 -4.12 15.06
CA PHE A 101 -1.51 -3.83 13.96
C PHE A 101 -0.78 -3.34 12.70
N ILE A 102 0.13 -2.37 12.85
CA ILE A 102 0.89 -1.82 11.73
C ILE A 102 1.78 -2.90 11.10
N GLN A 103 2.37 -3.78 11.89
CA GLN A 103 3.13 -4.93 11.38
C GLN A 103 2.24 -5.89 10.58
N PHE A 104 1.05 -6.19 11.09
CA PHE A 104 0.04 -7.01 10.42
C PHE A 104 -0.35 -6.39 9.06
N MET A 105 -0.66 -5.09 9.02
CA MET A 105 -0.94 -4.34 7.79
C MET A 105 0.21 -4.39 6.79
N ARG A 106 1.46 -4.19 7.24
CA ARG A 106 2.66 -4.25 6.40
C ARG A 106 2.93 -5.64 5.83
N SER A 107 2.40 -6.70 6.43
CA SER A 107 2.52 -8.06 5.91
C SER A 107 1.66 -8.28 4.65
N MET A 108 0.59 -7.49 4.50
CA MET A 108 -0.32 -7.53 3.34
C MET A 108 0.06 -6.48 2.28
N LEU A 109 0.51 -5.30 2.72
CA LEU A 109 0.84 -4.16 1.85
C LEU A 109 2.29 -4.23 1.35
N LYS A 110 2.56 -5.18 0.43
CA LYS A 110 3.86 -5.32 -0.26
C LYS A 110 3.74 -5.05 -1.75
N TRP A 111 4.80 -4.48 -2.33
CA TRP A 111 4.92 -4.24 -3.77
C TRP A 111 4.87 -5.53 -4.58
N LEU A 112 5.70 -6.51 -4.20
CA LEU A 112 5.74 -7.81 -4.85
C LEU A 112 4.63 -8.71 -4.30
N PRO A 113 3.75 -9.27 -5.16
CA PRO A 113 2.66 -10.14 -4.69
C PRO A 113 3.14 -11.34 -3.87
N GLU A 114 4.29 -11.91 -4.21
CA GLU A 114 4.89 -13.06 -3.53
C GLU A 114 5.42 -12.77 -2.11
N GLU A 115 5.60 -11.49 -1.75
CA GLU A 115 6.02 -11.08 -0.40
C GLU A 115 4.84 -10.87 0.54
N ARG A 116 3.61 -10.89 0.02
CA ARG A 116 2.39 -10.72 0.82
C ARG A 116 2.07 -12.00 1.56
N SER A 117 1.69 -11.88 2.83
CA SER A 117 1.20 -13.00 3.63
C SER A 117 -0.02 -13.64 2.97
N THR A 118 -0.08 -14.96 2.97
CA THR A 118 -1.29 -15.71 2.57
C THR A 118 -2.39 -15.57 3.62
N ALA A 119 -3.65 -15.78 3.23
CA ALA A 119 -4.77 -15.79 4.17
C ALA A 119 -4.55 -16.76 5.35
N LYS A 120 -3.95 -17.93 5.09
CA LYS A 120 -3.60 -18.91 6.13
C LYS A 120 -2.58 -18.37 7.14
N GLN A 121 -1.57 -17.62 6.67
CA GLN A 121 -0.58 -17.00 7.55
C GLN A 121 -1.19 -15.87 8.37
N LEU A 122 -2.04 -15.03 7.75
CA LEU A 122 -2.73 -13.93 8.44
C LEU A 122 -3.61 -14.44 9.57
N LEU A 123 -4.34 -15.55 9.39
CA LEU A 123 -5.16 -16.16 10.44
C LEU A 123 -4.37 -16.59 11.68
N GLY A 124 -3.05 -16.77 11.57
CA GLY A 124 -2.18 -17.11 12.68
C GLY A 124 -1.37 -15.94 13.23
N ASP A 125 -1.63 -14.71 12.77
CA ASP A 125 -0.91 -13.53 13.24
C ASP A 125 -1.30 -13.17 14.67
N SER A 126 -0.31 -12.80 15.48
CA SER A 126 -0.48 -12.41 16.88
C SER A 126 -1.41 -11.22 17.09
N TRP A 127 -1.64 -10.36 16.09
CA TRP A 127 -2.60 -9.26 16.23
C TRP A 127 -4.06 -9.74 16.24
N LEU A 128 -4.36 -10.90 15.63
CA LEU A 128 -5.69 -11.51 15.64
C LEU A 128 -5.95 -12.44 16.84
N LEU A 129 -4.92 -12.73 17.65
CA LEU A 129 -4.95 -13.70 18.76
C LEU A 129 -4.83 -13.00 20.11
#